data_AF-Q7VFA2-F1
#
_entry.id   AF-Q7VFA2-F1
#
_cell.length_a   1.000
_cell.length_b   1.000
_cell.length_c   1.000
_cell.angle_alpha   90.00
_cell.angle_beta   90.00
_cell.angle_gamma   90.00
#
_symmetry.space_group_name_H-M   'P 1'
#
loop_
_entity.id
_entity.type
_entity.pdbx_description
1 polymer ?
#
loop_
_entity_poly.entity_id
_entity_poly.type
_entity_poly.pdbx_seq_one_letter_code
_entity_poly.pdbx_strand_id
1 'polypeptide(L)'
;MALQEELKQQGDFLFRYRSYLPFALLLFFPKFTGYVPSKMDFSFRSMLRREYHSFFGLTSSLFVFHYLIVVFVCWLNDWHLLLPNEILSYLFGISAVFYLLVRSLVKKTKLFEVADR
;
A
#
# COMPACT_ATOMS: atom_id res chain seq x y z
N MET A 1 -49.34 -12.44 3.38
CA MET A 1 -49.36 -11.40 2.33
C MET A 1 -48.15 -10.47 2.43
N ALA A 2 -47.70 -10.06 3.63
CA ALA A 2 -46.52 -9.20 3.82
C ALA A 2 -45.25 -9.66 3.06
N LEU A 3 -44.92 -10.95 3.08
CA LEU A 3 -43.74 -11.48 2.37
C LEU A 3 -43.80 -11.30 0.85
N GLN A 4 -44.99 -11.32 0.26
CA GLN A 4 -45.16 -11.12 -1.19
C GLN A 4 -44.99 -9.64 -1.57
N GLU A 5 -45.38 -8.73 -0.68
CA GLU A 5 -45.20 -7.29 -0.86
C GLU A 5 -43.72 -6.92 -0.75
N GLU A 6 -43.01 -7.48 0.22
CA GLU A 6 -41.55 -7.30 0.36
C GLU A 6 -40.79 -7.81 -0.87
N LEU A 7 -41.15 -9.00 -1.37
CA LEU A 7 -40.54 -9.54 -2.59
C LEU A 7 -40.81 -8.69 -3.83
N LYS A 8 -42.03 -8.13 -3.95
CA LYS A 8 -42.35 -7.19 -5.04
C LYS A 8 -41.54 -5.91 -4.93
N GLN A 9 -41.43 -5.34 -3.73
CA GLN A 9 -40.66 -4.11 -3.50
C GLN A 9 -39.16 -4.31 -3.76
N GLN A 10 -38.60 -5.44 -3.33
CA GLN A 10 -37.22 -5.83 -3.62
C GLN A 10 -36.99 -6.03 -5.12
N GLY A 11 -37.94 -6.68 -5.81
CA GLY A 11 -37.92 -6.86 -7.26
C GLY A 11 -37.93 -5.54 -8.01
N ASP A 12 -38.87 -4.65 -7.69
CA ASP A 12 -39.00 -3.34 -8.34
C ASP A 12 -37.74 -2.49 -8.16
N PHE A 13 -37.14 -2.51 -6.97
CA PHE A 13 -35.85 -1.87 -6.74
C PHE A 13 -34.74 -2.48 -7.60
N LEU A 14 -34.59 -3.81 -7.60
CA LEU A 14 -33.57 -4.51 -8.38
C LEU A 14 -33.70 -4.24 -9.89
N PHE A 15 -34.92 -4.31 -10.42
CA PHE A 15 -35.18 -4.11 -11.85
C PHE A 15 -35.08 -2.65 -12.28
N ARG A 16 -35.37 -1.69 -11.39
CA ARG A 16 -35.18 -0.25 -11.64
C ARG A 16 -33.70 0.10 -11.85
N TYR A 17 -32.79 -0.57 -11.14
CA TYR A 17 -31.34 -0.33 -11.27
C TYR A 17 -30.60 -1.29 -12.20
N ARG A 18 -31.30 -2.20 -12.89
CA ARG A 18 -30.70 -3.23 -13.75
C ARG A 18 -29.72 -2.68 -14.80
N SER A 19 -29.97 -1.47 -15.31
CA SER A 19 -29.14 -0.85 -16.35
C SER A 19 -27.82 -0.28 -15.81
N TYR A 20 -27.74 0.01 -14.51
CA TYR A 20 -26.52 0.54 -13.86
C TYR A 20 -25.60 -0.58 -13.34
N LEU A 21 -26.16 -1.75 -12.99
CA LEU A 21 -25.40 -2.94 -12.58
C LEU A 21 -24.30 -3.35 -13.57
N PRO A 22 -24.53 -3.47 -14.90
CA PRO A 22 -23.49 -3.87 -15.84
C PRO A 22 -22.38 -2.82 -15.98
N PHE A 23 -22.70 -1.53 -15.81
CA PHE A 23 -21.71 -0.46 -15.91
C PHE A 23 -20.76 -0.44 -14.71
N ALA A 24 -21.30 -0.63 -13.50
CA ALA A 24 -20.50 -0.81 -12.30
C ALA A 24 -19.64 -2.08 -12.40
N LEU A 25 -20.21 -3.19 -12.86
CA LEU A 25 -19.50 -4.45 -13.01
C LEU A 25 -18.33 -4.33 -14.00
N LEU A 26 -18.50 -3.62 -15.12
CA LEU A 26 -17.41 -3.38 -16.07
C LEU A 26 -16.28 -2.52 -15.50
N LEU A 27 -16.58 -1.58 -14.60
CA LEU A 27 -15.56 -0.72 -13.97
C LEU A 27 -14.72 -1.49 -12.93
N PHE A 28 -15.36 -2.39 -12.19
CA PHE A 28 -14.72 -3.12 -11.09
C PHE A 28 -14.09 -4.46 -11.51
N PHE A 29 -14.50 -5.03 -12.63
CA PHE A 29 -13.99 -6.31 -13.12
C PHE A 29 -13.08 -6.12 -14.35
N PRO A 30 -11.74 -6.08 -14.15
CA PRO A 30 -10.82 -6.02 -15.27
C PRO A 30 -10.89 -7.30 -16.11
N LYS A 31 -10.60 -7.19 -17.42
CA LYS A 31 -10.50 -8.36 -18.30
C LYS A 31 -9.26 -9.18 -17.97
N PHE A 32 -9.41 -10.24 -17.18
CA PHE A 32 -8.31 -11.14 -16.80
C PHE A 32 -7.66 -11.88 -17.98
N THR A 33 -8.37 -12.01 -19.11
CA THR A 33 -7.88 -12.72 -20.31
C THR A 33 -7.04 -11.85 -21.26
N GLY A 34 -6.94 -10.54 -21.01
CA GLY A 34 -6.24 -9.58 -21.87
C GLY A 34 -4.77 -9.34 -21.51
N TYR A 35 -4.14 -10.25 -20.76
CA TYR A 35 -2.77 -10.05 -20.31
C TYR A 35 -1.78 -10.08 -21.49
N VAL A 36 -1.11 -8.95 -21.73
CA VAL A 36 0.01 -8.85 -22.67
C VAL A 36 1.30 -8.84 -21.85
N PRO A 37 2.18 -9.84 -21.99
CA PRO A 37 3.42 -9.88 -21.22
C PRO A 37 4.34 -8.71 -21.60
N SER A 38 5.06 -8.19 -20.61
CA SER A 38 6.09 -7.17 -20.83
C SER A 38 7.20 -7.76 -21.72
N LYS A 39 7.61 -7.01 -22.74
CA LYS A 39 8.77 -7.35 -23.58
C LYS A 39 10.11 -7.10 -22.88
N MET A 40 10.10 -6.49 -21.69
CA MET A 40 11.31 -6.19 -20.91
C MET A 40 11.54 -7.23 -19.83
N ASP A 41 12.77 -7.73 -19.76
CA ASP A 41 13.20 -8.64 -18.71
C ASP A 41 13.26 -7.94 -17.34
N PHE A 42 12.85 -8.66 -16.31
CA PHE A 42 12.86 -8.15 -14.95
C PHE A 42 14.30 -8.03 -14.41
N SER A 43 14.67 -6.84 -13.94
CA SER A 43 15.98 -6.59 -13.34
C SER A 43 15.89 -6.07 -11.91
N PHE A 44 16.17 -6.94 -10.93
CA PHE A 44 16.22 -6.60 -9.51
C PHE A 44 17.15 -5.41 -9.21
N ARG A 45 18.21 -5.25 -10.00
CA ARG A 45 19.19 -4.17 -9.87
C ARG A 45 18.57 -2.79 -10.16
N SER A 46 17.82 -2.65 -11.26
CA SER A 46 17.14 -1.39 -11.58
C SER A 46 16.02 -1.10 -10.59
N MET A 47 15.26 -2.13 -10.18
CA MET A 47 14.20 -1.98 -9.19
C MET A 47 14.75 -1.44 -7.86
N LEU A 48 15.77 -2.10 -7.28
CA LEU A 48 16.36 -1.62 -6.02
C LEU A 48 16.94 -0.22 -6.17
N ARG A 49 17.63 0.10 -7.27
CA ARG A 49 18.21 1.45 -7.48
C ARG A 49 17.14 2.54 -7.56
N ARG A 50 15.96 2.24 -8.13
CA ARG A 50 14.88 3.21 -8.33
C ARG A 50 13.93 3.31 -7.13
N GLU A 51 13.70 2.21 -6.41
CA GLU A 51 12.61 2.13 -5.42
C GLU A 51 13.06 1.93 -3.96
N TYR A 52 14.37 1.84 -3.67
CA TYR A 52 14.84 1.69 -2.28
C TYR A 52 14.42 2.83 -1.35
N HIS A 53 14.19 4.04 -1.89
CA HIS A 53 13.66 5.16 -1.13
C HIS A 53 12.21 4.93 -0.66
N SER A 54 11.40 4.23 -1.45
CA SER A 54 9.97 4.01 -1.17
C SER A 54 9.76 3.14 0.06
N PHE A 55 10.54 2.08 0.21
CA PHE A 55 10.44 1.17 1.37
C PHE A 55 10.73 1.87 2.69
N PHE A 56 11.82 2.65 2.73
CA PHE A 56 12.17 3.44 3.91
C PHE A 56 11.17 4.58 4.17
N GLY A 57 10.73 5.27 3.11
CA GLY A 57 9.75 6.34 3.21
C GLY A 57 8.41 5.88 3.79
N LEU A 58 7.92 4.72 3.36
CA LEU A 58 6.68 4.13 3.89
C LEU A 58 6.80 3.83 5.38
N THR A 59 7.87 3.12 5.78
CA THR A 59 8.08 2.75 7.18
C THR A 59 8.28 3.98 8.06
N SER A 60 9.05 4.97 7.58
CA SER A 60 9.26 6.23 8.27
C SER A 60 7.97 7.03 8.46
N SER A 61 7.09 7.07 7.45
CA SER A 61 5.81 7.77 7.55
C SER A 61 4.93 7.17 8.65
N LEU A 62 4.74 5.84 8.62
CA LEU A 62 3.95 5.13 9.63
C LEU A 62 4.52 5.32 11.05
N PHE A 63 5.85 5.25 11.19
CA PHE A 63 6.52 5.48 12.46
C PHE A 63 6.26 6.88 13.01
N VAL A 64 6.39 7.92 12.17
CA VAL A 64 6.13 9.31 12.58
C VAL A 64 4.68 9.51 12.98
N PHE A 65 3.72 9.01 12.21
CA PHE A 65 2.30 9.12 12.58
C PHE A 65 1.99 8.41 13.90
N HIS A 66 2.52 7.20 14.10
CA HIS A 66 2.33 6.49 15.36
C HIS A 66 2.98 7.22 16.53
N TYR A 67 4.17 7.80 16.34
CA TYR A 67 4.84 8.61 17.34
C TYR A 67 4.01 9.84 17.72
N LEU A 68 3.44 10.55 16.74
CA LEU A 68 2.55 11.69 16.98
C LEU A 68 1.31 11.29 17.79
N ILE A 69 0.71 10.13 17.49
CA ILE A 69 -0.43 9.61 18.25
C ILE A 69 -0.03 9.35 19.71
N VAL A 70 1.12 8.71 19.95
CA VAL A 70 1.60 8.43 21.31
C VAL A 70 1.85 9.73 22.08
N VAL A 71 2.51 10.71 21.46
CA VAL A 71 2.73 12.03 22.06
C VAL A 71 1.40 12.71 22.40
N PHE A 72 0.42 12.65 21.51
CA PHE A 72 -0.91 13.22 21.73
C PHE A 72 -1.65 12.53 22.88
N VAL A 73 -1.58 11.20 22.97
CA VAL A 73 -2.21 10.43 24.06
C VAL A 73 -1.53 10.72 25.40
N CYS A 74 -0.20 10.77 25.44
CA CYS A 74 0.57 11.12 26.65
C CYS A 74 0.30 12.56 27.11
N TRP A 75 0.08 13.48 26.17
CA TRP A 75 -0.29 14.87 26.48
C TRP A 75 -1.66 14.96 27.17
N LEU A 76 -2.59 14.06 26.84
CA LEU A 76 -3.93 14.01 27.45
C LEU A 76 -4.00 13.22 28.77
N ASN A 77 -3.11 12.25 29.00
CA ASN A 77 -3.17 11.32 30.16
C ASN A 77 -1.85 11.29 30.95
N ASP A 78 -1.57 12.37 31.70
CA ASP A 78 -0.50 12.46 32.70
C ASP A 78 0.87 11.90 32.24
N TRP A 79 1.46 12.49 31.19
CA TRP A 79 2.86 12.42 30.73
C TRP A 79 3.70 11.14 31.01
N HIS A 80 3.08 9.96 31.02
CA HIS A 80 3.82 8.71 31.08
C HIS A 80 4.39 8.44 29.69
N LEU A 81 5.68 8.68 29.51
CA LEU A 81 6.43 8.42 28.28
C LEU A 81 6.38 6.92 27.94
N LEU A 82 5.38 6.54 27.15
CA LEU A 82 5.28 5.22 26.56
C LEU A 82 6.05 5.23 25.24
N LEU A 83 6.96 4.28 25.06
CA LEU A 83 7.58 4.08 23.74
C LEU A 83 6.49 3.66 22.74
N PRO A 84 6.58 4.09 21.47
CA PRO A 84 5.77 3.53 20.40
C PRO A 84 5.89 2.01 20.35
N ASN A 85 4.84 1.33 19.89
CA ASN A 85 4.78 -0.12 19.72
C ASN A 85 6.12 -0.72 19.29
N GLU A 86 6.60 -1.71 20.03
CA GLU A 86 7.93 -2.29 19.84
C GLU A 86 8.14 -2.79 18.41
N ILE A 87 7.13 -3.43 17.84
CA ILE A 87 7.15 -3.99 16.48
C ILE A 87 7.49 -2.91 15.44
N LEU A 88 6.82 -1.76 15.52
CA LEU A 88 7.00 -0.68 14.55
C LEU A 88 8.36 0.01 14.73
N SER A 89 8.82 0.15 15.98
CA SER A 89 10.14 0.68 16.31
C SER A 89 11.27 -0.22 15.77
N TYR A 90 11.15 -1.54 15.94
CA TYR A 90 12.10 -2.50 15.35
C TYR A 90 12.06 -2.50 13.82
N LEU A 91 10.87 -2.46 13.22
CA LEU A 91 10.71 -2.41 11.77
C LEU A 91 11.35 -1.14 11.18
N PHE A 92 11.16 0.00 11.83
CA PHE A 92 11.82 1.26 11.46
C PHE A 92 13.34 1.12 11.53
N GLY A 93 13.88 0.59 12.63
CA GLY A 93 15.31 0.34 12.78
C GLY A 93 15.90 -0.56 11.69
N ILE A 94 15.26 -1.70 11.41
CA ILE A 94 15.69 -2.62 10.35
C ILE A 94 15.64 -1.94 8.98
N SER A 95 14.57 -1.21 8.68
CA SER A 95 14.43 -0.49 7.41
C SER A 95 15.49 0.60 7.23
N ALA A 96 15.89 1.28 8.31
CA ALA A 96 16.94 2.30 8.30
C ALA A 96 18.31 1.68 7.99
N VAL A 97 18.63 0.55 8.62
CA VAL A 97 19.86 -0.20 8.33
C VAL A 97 19.87 -0.67 6.88
N PHE A 98 18.78 -1.29 6.42
CA PHE A 98 18.64 -1.73 5.02
C PHE A 98 18.83 -0.56 4.04
N TYR A 99 18.20 0.58 4.31
CA TYR A 99 18.33 1.79 3.51
C TYR A 99 19.78 2.28 3.42
N LEU A 100 20.49 2.34 4.55
CA LEU A 100 21.90 2.77 4.56
C LEU A 100 22.81 1.79 3.81
N LEU A 101 22.54 0.49 3.91
CA LEU A 101 23.25 -0.54 3.14
C LEU A 101 23.03 -0.33 1.64
N VAL A 102 21.79 -0.32 1.18
CA VAL A 102 21.47 -0.14 -0.24
C VAL A 102 21.98 1.20 -0.76
N ARG A 103 21.83 2.28 0.00
CA ARG A 103 22.37 3.60 -0.36
C ARG A 103 23.88 3.57 -0.52
N SER A 104 24.59 2.89 0.38
CA SER A 104 26.03 2.72 0.29
C SER A 104 26.43 1.89 -0.94
N LEU A 105 25.70 0.81 -1.22
CA LEU A 105 25.93 -0.03 -2.40
C LEU A 105 25.71 0.76 -3.69
N VAL A 106 24.59 1.46 -3.82
CA VAL A 106 24.26 2.25 -5.03
C VAL A 106 25.27 3.39 -5.23
N LYS A 107 25.75 4.04 -4.15
CA LYS A 107 26.70 5.15 -4.26
C LYS A 107 28.13 4.71 -4.54
N LYS A 108 28.55 3.53 -4.05
CA LYS A 108 29.93 3.04 -4.17
C LYS A 108 30.15 2.08 -5.32
N THR A 109 29.11 1.44 -5.84
CA THR A 109 29.25 0.37 -6.84
C THR A 109 28.62 0.75 -8.18
N LYS A 110 29.35 0.52 -9.28
CA LYS A 110 28.80 0.55 -10.65
C LYS A 110 27.94 -0.68 -10.98
N LEU A 111 27.69 -1.57 -10.01
CA LEU A 111 26.96 -2.82 -10.18
C LEU A 111 25.52 -2.63 -10.70
N PHE A 112 24.96 -1.42 -10.54
CA PHE A 112 23.60 -1.04 -10.92
C PHE A 112 23.53 -0.10 -12.14
N GLU A 113 24.64 0.08 -12.88
CA GLU A 113 24.59 0.61 -14.25
C GLU A 113 24.03 -0.49 -15.15
N VAL A 114 22.72 -0.49 -15.36
CA VAL A 114 22.13 -1.16 -16.52
C VAL A 114 22.46 -0.26 -17.70
N ALA A 115 23.20 -0.78 -18.69
CA ALA A 115 23.39 -0.07 -19.95
C ALA A 115 21.99 0.28 -20.48
N ASP A 116 21.69 1.57 -20.58
CA ASP A 116 20.44 2.04 -21.16
C ASP A 116 20.26 1.35 -22.52
N ARG A 117 19.18 0.58 -22.64
CA ARG A 117 18.71 -0.02 -23.89
C ARG A 117 17.37 0.58 -24.22
#